data_AF-A0A969MXC4-F1
#
_entry.id   AF-A0A969MXC4-F1
#
_cell.length_a   1.000
_cell.length_b   1.000
_cell.length_c   1.000
_cell.angle_alpha   90.00
_cell.angle_beta   90.00
_cell.angle_gamma   90.00
#
_symmetry.space_group_name_H-M   'P 1'
#
loop_
_entity.id
_entity.type
_entity.pdbx_description
1 polymer ?
#
loop_
_entity_poly.entity_id
_entity_poly.type
_entity_poly.pdbx_seq_one_letter_code
_entity_poly.pdbx_strand_id
1 'polypeptide(L)'
;MAFKIVVAPNAFKGCLSASEAARAMAAGIRGAVADAEIILVPVADGGDGLVDVAAEALAGEVRRVGVTGPLFERREAAFCFVDRERFAAVEMALSSGLAL
;
A
#
# COMPACT_ATOMS: atom_id res chain seq x y z
N MET A 1 -20.37 9.20 23.68
CA MET A 1 -19.61 9.87 22.62
C MET A 1 -19.14 8.79 21.65
N ALA A 2 -19.46 8.90 20.36
CA ALA A 2 -18.87 8.01 19.37
C ALA A 2 -17.41 8.46 19.17
N PHE A 3 -16.45 7.58 19.45
CA PHE A 3 -15.04 7.84 19.18
C PHE A 3 -14.80 7.74 17.67
N LYS A 4 -14.10 8.71 17.11
CA LYS A 4 -13.59 8.64 15.75
C LYS A 4 -12.09 8.34 15.79
N ILE A 5 -11.69 7.21 15.23
CA ILE A 5 -10.32 6.70 15.31
C ILE A 5 -9.77 6.54 13.90
N VAL A 6 -8.67 7.24 13.62
CA VAL A 6 -7.90 7.08 12.37
C VAL A 6 -6.78 6.07 12.62
N VAL A 7 -6.76 5.01 11.83
CA VAL A 7 -5.78 3.94 11.89
C VAL A 7 -4.85 4.10 10.69
N ALA A 8 -3.68 4.68 10.91
CA ALA A 8 -2.71 5.00 9.87
C ALA A 8 -1.34 4.31 10.03
N PRO A 9 -1.29 2.97 10.02
CA PRO A 9 -0.04 2.24 10.19
C PRO A 9 0.74 2.17 8.87
N ASN A 10 2.06 2.04 9.01
CA ASN A 10 2.93 1.52 7.96
C ASN A 10 3.00 -0.02 8.06
N ALA A 11 3.57 -0.67 7.05
CA ALA A 11 3.79 -2.10 7.02
C ALA A 11 4.69 -2.57 8.17
N PHE A 12 4.41 -3.77 8.67
CA PHE A 12 5.30 -4.49 9.57
C PHE A 12 6.24 -5.33 8.68
N LYS A 13 7.43 -4.79 8.43
CA LYS A 13 8.37 -5.32 7.43
C LYS A 13 8.56 -6.84 7.57
N GLY A 14 8.30 -7.56 6.48
CA GLY A 14 8.42 -9.03 6.43
C GLY A 14 7.30 -9.79 7.14
N CYS A 15 6.22 -9.13 7.56
CA CYS A 15 5.12 -9.75 8.31
C CYS A 15 3.75 -9.35 7.76
N LEU A 16 3.35 -8.08 7.92
CA LEU A 16 2.05 -7.56 7.46
C LEU A 16 2.25 -6.35 6.55
N SER A 17 1.48 -6.28 5.47
CA SER A 17 1.28 -5.04 4.73
C SER A 17 0.64 -3.96 5.62
N ALA A 18 0.76 -2.69 5.22
CA ALA A 18 0.11 -1.57 5.92
C ALA A 18 -1.41 -1.79 6.05
N SER A 19 -2.06 -2.28 4.99
CA SER A 19 -3.49 -2.54 4.97
C SER A 19 -3.90 -3.72 5.87
N GLU A 20 -3.09 -4.78 5.93
CA GLU A 20 -3.32 -5.88 6.88
C GLU A 20 -3.14 -5.43 8.33
N ALA A 21 -2.10 -4.64 8.62
CA ALA A 21 -1.89 -4.05 9.94
C ALA A 21 -3.08 -3.16 10.34
N ALA A 22 -3.58 -2.33 9.41
CA ALA A 22 -4.74 -1.47 9.65
C ALA A 22 -6.01 -2.29 9.96
N ARG A 23 -6.26 -3.37 9.21
CA ARG A 23 -7.39 -4.27 9.47
C ARG A 23 -7.27 -4.99 10.81
N ALA A 24 -6.08 -5.45 11.18
CA ALA A 24 -5.83 -6.10 12.46
C ALA A 24 -6.05 -5.14 13.65
N MET A 25 -5.53 -3.92 13.56
CA MET A 25 -5.77 -2.87 14.56
C MET A 25 -7.26 -2.53 14.69
N ALA A 26 -7.97 -2.41 13.56
CA ALA A 26 -9.40 -2.15 13.55
C ALA A 26 -10.21 -3.25 14.23
N ALA A 27 -9.84 -4.52 14.05
CA ALA A 27 -10.47 -5.64 14.74
C ALA A 27 -10.29 -5.53 16.27
N GLY A 28 -9.07 -5.20 16.72
CA GLY A 28 -8.80 -4.96 18.14
C GLY A 28 -9.58 -3.78 18.72
N ILE A 29 -9.63 -2.67 17.97
CA ILE A 29 -10.41 -1.47 18.37
C ILE A 29 -11.89 -1.82 18.53
N ARG A 30 -12.50 -2.54 17.58
CA ARG A 30 -13.91 -2.98 17.71
C ARG A 30 -14.16 -3.88 18.91
N GLY A 31 -13.17 -4.67 19.32
CA GLY A 31 -13.25 -5.48 20.54
C GLY A 31 -13.30 -4.66 21.84
N ALA A 32 -12.68 -3.47 21.86
CA ALA A 32 -12.63 -2.59 23.02
C ALA A 32 -13.72 -1.49 23.00
N VAL A 33 -14.03 -0.96 21.82
CA VAL A 33 -14.99 0.12 21.58
C VAL A 33 -15.81 -0.22 20.33
N ALA A 34 -16.88 -1.00 20.52
CA ALA A 34 -17.69 -1.54 19.42
C ALA A 34 -18.28 -0.46 18.49
N ASP A 35 -18.68 0.68 19.06
CA ASP A 35 -19.35 1.77 18.33
C ASP A 35 -18.40 2.85 17.81
N ALA A 36 -17.09 2.57 17.74
CA ALA A 36 -16.13 3.52 17.19
C ALA A 36 -16.30 3.67 15.67
N GLU A 37 -16.29 4.90 15.17
CA GLU A 37 -16.07 5.21 13.76
C GLU A 37 -14.58 4.99 13.46
N ILE A 38 -14.25 3.96 12.68
CA ILE A 38 -12.87 3.60 12.35
C ILE A 38 -12.59 3.93 10.90
N ILE A 39 -11.60 4.77 10.66
CA ILE A 39 -11.11 5.12 9.32
C ILE A 39 -9.73 4.48 9.13
N LEU A 40 -9.60 3.62 8.12
CA LEU A 40 -8.33 3.02 7.75
C LEU A 40 -7.61 3.91 6.74
N VAL A 41 -6.37 4.28 7.05
CA VAL A 41 -5.51 5.10 6.21
C VAL A 41 -4.12 4.46 6.19
N PRO A 42 -3.95 3.25 5.62
CA PRO A 42 -2.62 2.64 5.51
C PRO A 42 -1.66 3.61 4.83
N VAL A 43 -0.44 3.71 5.34
CA VAL A 43 0.57 4.66 4.84
C VAL A 43 1.81 3.93 4.34
N ALA A 44 2.50 4.57 3.40
CA ALA A 44 3.83 4.18 2.93
C ALA A 44 4.73 5.42 2.95
N ASP A 45 6.02 5.22 3.21
CA ASP A 45 7.05 6.26 3.25
C ASP A 45 7.83 6.39 1.93
N GLY A 46 7.40 5.66 0.90
CA GLY A 46 8.04 5.59 -0.42
C GLY A 46 8.85 4.32 -0.67
N GLY A 47 8.98 3.44 0.33
CA GLY A 47 9.60 2.13 0.20
C GLY A 47 8.66 1.04 -0.33
N ASP A 48 8.99 -0.21 0.01
CA ASP A 48 8.27 -1.41 -0.40
C ASP A 48 6.77 -1.34 -0.02
N GLY A 49 5.89 -1.58 -0.99
CA GLY A 49 4.43 -1.58 -0.79
C GLY A 49 3.74 -0.22 -1.00
N LEU A 50 4.47 0.81 -1.42
CA LEU A 50 3.93 2.09 -1.89
C LEU A 50 2.86 1.94 -3.00
N VAL A 51 3.04 1.05 -3.96
CA VAL A 51 2.13 0.80 -5.10
C VAL A 51 0.78 0.35 -4.58
N ASP A 52 0.75 -0.60 -3.66
CA ASP A 52 -0.49 -1.12 -3.08
C ASP A 52 -1.19 -0.06 -2.23
N VAL A 53 -0.43 0.65 -1.39
CA VAL A 53 -0.97 1.74 -0.56
C VAL A 53 -1.51 2.88 -1.43
N ALA A 54 -0.80 3.27 -2.48
CA ALA A 54 -1.25 4.32 -3.40
C ALA A 54 -2.50 3.90 -4.17
N ALA A 55 -2.59 2.64 -4.61
CA ALA A 55 -3.76 2.12 -5.29
C ALA A 55 -5.00 2.14 -4.38
N GLU A 56 -4.86 1.69 -3.13
CA GLU A 56 -5.95 1.72 -2.14
C GLU A 56 -6.36 3.16 -1.77
N ALA A 57 -5.39 4.01 -1.47
CA ALA A 57 -5.65 5.37 -0.97
C ALA A 57 -6.19 6.33 -2.04
N LEU A 58 -5.77 6.17 -3.30
CA LEU A 58 -6.11 7.08 -4.39
C LEU A 58 -7.13 6.51 -5.37
N ALA A 59 -7.69 5.33 -5.09
CA ALA A 59 -8.52 4.57 -6.03
C ALA A 59 -7.80 4.36 -7.39
N GLY A 60 -6.49 4.09 -7.31
CA GLY A 60 -5.62 3.84 -8.45
C GLY A 60 -5.69 2.40 -8.94
N GLU A 61 -5.34 2.20 -10.19
CA GLU A 61 -5.20 0.88 -10.81
C GLU A 61 -3.75 0.41 -10.70
N VAL A 62 -3.53 -0.80 -10.19
CA VAL A 62 -2.22 -1.46 -10.29
C VAL A 62 -2.05 -2.00 -11.70
N ARG A 63 -1.16 -1.38 -12.48
CA ARG A 63 -0.82 -1.79 -13.84
C ARG A 63 0.47 -2.57 -13.87
N ARG A 64 0.50 -3.62 -14.68
CA ARG A 64 1.69 -4.44 -14.94
C ARG A 64 2.21 -4.19 -16.35
N VAL A 65 3.53 -4.14 -16.48
CA VAL A 65 4.19 -3.91 -17.76
C VAL A 65 5.51 -4.67 -17.83
N GLY A 66 5.82 -5.19 -19.02
CA GLY A 66 7.09 -5.86 -19.31
C GLY A 66 8.25 -4.87 -19.41
N VAL A 67 9.21 -4.98 -18.50
CA VAL A 67 10.40 -4.14 -18.38
C VAL A 67 11.67 -4.98 -18.53
N THR A 68 12.81 -4.31 -18.60
CA THR A 68 14.14 -4.92 -18.52
C THR A 68 14.61 -4.82 -17.07
N GLY A 69 15.00 -5.96 -16.49
CA GLY A 69 15.51 -6.05 -15.13
C GLY A 69 16.96 -5.60 -14.99
N PRO A 70 17.51 -5.64 -13.76
CA PRO A 70 18.86 -5.15 -13.49
C PRO A 70 19.95 -6.02 -14.14
N LEU A 71 19.66 -7.27 -14.53
CA LEU A 71 20.59 -8.17 -15.22
C LEU A 71 20.20 -8.38 -16.70
N PHE A 72 19.46 -7.42 -17.27
CA PHE A 72 19.01 -7.37 -18.68
C PHE A 72 17.99 -8.45 -19.11
N GLU A 73 17.45 -9.20 -18.17
CA GLU A 73 16.35 -10.13 -18.39
C GLU A 73 15.01 -9.40 -18.53
N ARG A 74 14.05 -10.02 -19.23
CA ARG A 74 12.68 -9.49 -19.32
C ARG A 74 11.89 -9.92 -18.09
N ARG A 75 11.17 -8.97 -17.48
CA ARG A 75 10.32 -9.22 -16.31
C ARG A 75 9.10 -8.31 -16.28
N GLU A 76 8.08 -8.70 -15.52
CA GLU A 76 6.95 -7.81 -15.23
C GLU A 76 7.25 -6.96 -14.01
N ALA A 77 6.96 -5.65 -14.10
CA ALA A 77 6.96 -4.72 -12.98
C ALA A 77 5.56 -4.11 -12.82
N ALA A 78 5.23 -3.70 -11.60
CA ALA A 78 3.96 -3.07 -11.29
C ALA A 78 4.14 -1.61 -10.89
N PHE A 79 3.13 -0.79 -11.17
CA PHE A 79 3.02 0.59 -10.69
C PHE A 79 1.54 0.93 -10.47
N CYS A 80 1.26 1.91 -9.62
CA CYS A 80 -0.09 2.43 -9.45
C CYS A 80 -0.30 3.59 -10.42
N PHE A 81 -1.41 3.58 -11.16
CA PHE A 81 -1.83 4.66 -12.03
C PHE A 81 -3.19 5.19 -11.62
N VAL A 82 -3.29 6.50 -11.43
CA VAL A 82 -4.54 7.18 -11.08
C VAL A 82 -4.94 8.07 -12.24
N ASP A 83 -5.93 7.62 -13.02
CA ASP A 83 -6.26 8.21 -14.33
C ASP A 83 -6.76 9.65 -14.22
N ARG A 84 -7.66 9.91 -13.27
CA ARG A 84 -8.29 11.22 -13.06
C ARG A 84 -7.26 12.30 -12.68
N GLU A 85 -6.28 11.93 -11.88
CA GLU A 85 -5.22 12.82 -11.38
C GLU A 85 -4.02 12.88 -12.32
N ARG A 86 -3.98 12.02 -13.36
CA ARG A 86 -2.82 11.85 -14.24
C ARG A 86 -1.54 11.61 -13.43
N PHE A 87 -1.66 10.81 -12.37
CA PHE A 87 -0.62 10.52 -11.40
C PHE A 87 -0.18 9.06 -11.49
N ALA A 88 1.10 8.81 -11.23
CA ALA A 88 1.64 7.46 -11.12
C ALA A 88 2.56 7.36 -9.90
N ALA A 89 2.37 6.31 -9.10
CA ALA A 89 3.31 5.92 -8.05
C ALA A 89 4.11 4.70 -8.52
N VAL A 90 5.44 4.83 -8.50
CA VAL A 90 6.37 3.84 -9.02
C VAL A 90 7.32 3.40 -7.92
N GLU A 91 7.40 2.10 -7.69
CA GLU A 91 8.46 1.48 -6.88
C GLU A 91 9.57 0.98 -7.80
N MET A 92 10.70 1.70 -7.83
CA MET A 92 11.84 1.34 -8.68
C MET A 92 12.39 -0.06 -8.36
N ALA A 93 12.30 -0.49 -7.09
CA ALA A 93 12.73 -1.81 -6.68
C ALA A 93 11.99 -2.94 -7.40
N LEU A 94 10.76 -2.70 -7.88
CA LEU A 94 9.98 -3.67 -8.65
C LEU A 94 10.45 -3.83 -10.09
N SER A 95 11.34 -2.98 -10.61
CA SER A 95 11.95 -3.14 -11.93
C SER A 95 13.46 -3.35 -11.86
N SER A 96 14.15 -2.66 -10.96
CA SER A 96 15.61 -2.56 -10.90
C SER A 96 16.15 -2.65 -9.46
N GLY A 97 15.42 -3.34 -8.57
CA GLY A 97 15.81 -3.53 -7.18
C GLY A 97 16.98 -4.49 -7.00
N LEU A 98 17.70 -4.34 -5.87
CA LEU A 98 18.86 -5.18 -5.53
C LEU A 98 18.49 -6.65 -5.26
N ALA A 99 17.24 -6.92 -4.89
CA ALA A 99 16.74 -8.27 -4.60
C ALA A 99 16.20 -9.02 -5.84
N LEU A 100 16.30 -8.41 -7.03
CA LEU A 100 15.83 -8.97 -8.30
C LEU A 100 16.90 -9.78 -9.03
#